data_AF-A0A7C3CXE7-F1
#
_entry.id   AF-A0A7C3CXE7-F1
#
_cell.length_a   1.000
_cell.length_b   1.000
_cell.length_c   1.000
_cell.angle_alpha   90.00
_cell.angle_beta   90.00
_cell.angle_gamma   90.00
#
_symmetry.space_group_name_H-M   'P 1'
#
loop_
_entity.id
_entity.type
_entity.pdbx_description
1 polymer ?
#
loop_
_entity_poly.entity_id
_entity_poly.type
_entity_poly.pdbx_seq_one_letter_code
_entity_poly.pdbx_strand_id
1 'polypeptide(L)'
;MALTREQSLREAIAHEETRLAELTNRRDESQRRLAELKQKLASIVSAPAVLSDQTVQSLADGPTTAEEKIRLFRQLFRGRDDVYPKLWISTKTGRKGYSPACGNDKMAGKPFCTASAA
;
A
#
# COMPACT_ATOMS: atom_id res chain seq x y z
N MET A 1 -44.94 36.24 -30.46
CA MET A 1 -44.99 34.85 -29.93
C MET A 1 -43.81 33.99 -30.40
N ALA A 2 -43.45 33.93 -31.69
CA ALA A 2 -42.32 33.10 -32.14
C ALA A 2 -40.93 33.61 -31.69
N LEU A 3 -40.71 34.93 -31.75
CA LEU A 3 -39.44 35.57 -31.36
C LEU A 3 -39.08 35.39 -29.88
N THR A 4 -40.08 35.36 -28.98
CA THR A 4 -39.87 35.16 -27.55
C THR A 4 -39.45 33.72 -27.23
N ARG A 5 -39.95 32.73 -28.00
CA ARG A 5 -39.54 31.32 -27.87
C ARG A 5 -38.12 31.08 -28.39
N GLU A 6 -37.74 31.75 -29.47
CA GLU A 6 -36.37 31.70 -29.99
C GLU A 6 -35.37 32.31 -28.99
N GLN A 7 -35.72 33.45 -28.39
CA GLN A 7 -34.91 34.09 -27.34
C GLN A 7 -34.74 33.18 -26.12
N SER A 8 -35.82 32.57 -25.61
CA SER A 8 -35.72 31.65 -24.46
C SER A 8 -34.85 30.43 -24.75
N LEU A 9 -34.88 29.91 -25.98
CA LEU A 9 -34.04 28.78 -26.37
C LEU A 9 -32.56 29.17 -26.46
N ARG A 10 -32.25 30.36 -26.97
CA ARG A 10 -30.88 30.88 -26.99
C ARG A 10 -30.31 31.07 -25.59
N GLU A 11 -31.11 31.62 -24.68
CA GLU A 11 -30.72 31.79 -23.27
C GLU A 11 -30.46 30.44 -22.59
N ALA A 12 -31.32 29.44 -22.84
CA ALA A 12 -31.12 28.09 -22.33
C ALA A 12 -29.85 27.43 -22.88
N ILE A 13 -29.56 27.59 -24.18
CA ILE A 13 -28.32 27.10 -24.80
C ILE A 13 -27.10 27.76 -24.15
N ALA A 14 -27.10 29.09 -24.03
CA ALA A 14 -25.98 29.82 -23.42
C ALA A 14 -25.74 29.40 -21.95
N HIS A 15 -26.82 29.12 -21.21
CA HIS A 15 -26.73 28.59 -19.85
C HIS A 15 -26.05 27.21 -19.82
N GLU A 16 -26.48 26.29 -20.68
CA GLU A 16 -25.88 24.95 -20.73
C GLU A 16 -24.43 24.96 -21.24
N GLU A 17 -24.09 25.82 -22.20
CA GLU A 17 -22.71 26.03 -22.65
C GLU A 17 -21.82 26.52 -21.50
N THR A 18 -22.31 27.47 -20.71
CA THR A 18 -21.60 27.96 -19.51
C THR A 18 -21.40 26.83 -18.50
N ARG A 19 -22.44 26.02 -18.27
CA ARG A 19 -22.37 24.87 -17.35
C ARG A 19 -21.37 23.82 -17.83
N LEU A 20 -21.30 23.54 -19.13
CA LEU A 20 -20.33 22.63 -19.72
C LEU A 20 -18.90 23.15 -19.57
N ALA A 21 -18.68 24.46 -19.75
CA ALA A 21 -17.38 25.08 -19.53
C ALA A 21 -16.91 24.93 -18.08
N GLU A 22 -17.80 25.17 -17.10
CA GLU A 22 -17.50 24.98 -15.68
C GLU A 22 -17.13 23.52 -15.36
N LEU A 23 -17.94 22.56 -15.83
CA LEU A 23 -17.67 21.14 -15.59
C LEU A 23 -16.35 20.67 -16.22
N THR A 24 -15.99 21.22 -17.38
CA THR A 24 -14.72 20.92 -18.05
C THR A 24 -13.54 21.42 -17.23
N ASN A 25 -13.60 22.65 -16.73
CA ASN A 25 -12.57 23.20 -15.83
C ASN A 25 -12.40 22.33 -14.56
N ARG A 26 -13.51 21.89 -13.96
CA ARG A 26 -13.50 21.01 -12.77
C ARG A 26 -12.90 19.64 -13.06
N ARG A 27 -13.17 19.07 -14.25
CA ARG A 27 -12.54 17.82 -14.70
C ARG A 27 -11.03 18.00 -14.80
N ASP A 28 -10.59 19.06 -15.46
CA ASP A 28 -9.17 19.33 -15.69
C ASP A 28 -8.42 19.53 -14.37
N GLU A 29 -8.99 20.27 -13.42
CA GLU A 29 -8.44 20.42 -12.07
C GLU A 29 -8.29 19.07 -11.36
N SER A 30 -9.35 18.24 -11.41
CA SER A 30 -9.33 16.90 -10.79
C SER A 30 -8.27 16.00 -11.43
N GLN A 31 -8.12 16.06 -12.76
CA GLN A 31 -7.12 15.28 -13.49
C GLN A 31 -5.69 15.72 -13.13
N ARG A 32 -5.44 17.04 -13.01
CA ARG A 32 -4.13 17.57 -12.56
C ARG A 32 -3.79 17.08 -11.16
N ARG A 33 -4.74 17.15 -10.23
CA ARG A 33 -4.56 16.65 -8.86
C ARG A 33 -4.28 15.16 -8.83
N LEU A 34 -4.97 14.37 -9.65
CA LEU A 34 -4.71 12.94 -9.78
C LEU A 34 -3.30 12.65 -10.31
N ALA A 35 -2.82 13.40 -11.30
CA ALA A 35 -1.47 13.26 -11.83
C ALA A 35 -0.41 13.56 -10.76
N GLU A 36 -0.58 14.65 -10.00
CA GLU A 36 0.30 15.02 -8.90
C GLU A 36 0.34 13.95 -7.80
N LEU A 37 -0.83 13.45 -7.37
CA LEU A 37 -0.91 12.39 -6.37
C LEU A 37 -0.25 11.09 -6.85
N LYS A 38 -0.42 10.73 -8.12
CA LYS A 38 0.25 9.58 -8.73
C LYS A 38 1.78 9.76 -8.75
N GLN A 39 2.27 10.96 -9.08
CA GLN A 39 3.70 11.25 -9.05
C GLN A 39 4.27 11.19 -7.63
N LYS A 40 3.56 11.76 -6.65
CA LYS A 40 3.91 11.66 -5.22
C LYS A 40 3.98 10.20 -4.77
N LEU A 41 2.96 9.40 -5.12
CA LEU A 41 2.94 7.97 -4.82
C LEU A 41 4.10 7.23 -5.48
N ALA A 42 4.39 7.49 -6.75
CA ALA A 42 5.54 6.91 -7.45
C ALA A 42 6.87 7.23 -6.75
N SER A 43 7.06 8.47 -6.29
CA SER A 43 8.27 8.85 -5.54
C SER A 43 8.40 8.13 -4.19
N ILE A 44 7.29 7.84 -3.51
CA ILE A 44 7.28 7.09 -2.24
C ILE A 44 7.58 5.61 -2.49
N VAL A 45 7.03 5.04 -3.57
CA VAL A 45 7.16 3.60 -3.89
C VAL A 45 8.50 3.28 -4.57
N SER A 46 9.16 4.25 -5.21
CA SER A 46 10.36 4.00 -6.03
C SER A 46 11.70 3.97 -5.25
N ALA A 47 11.71 4.18 -3.93
CA ALA A 47 12.89 3.93 -3.11
C ALA A 47 12.82 2.57 -2.37
N PRO A 48 13.88 1.74 -2.43
CA PRO A 48 14.36 1.03 -3.61
C PRO A 48 13.48 -0.21 -3.89
N ALA A 49 12.62 -0.14 -4.90
CA ALA A 49 12.00 -1.33 -5.47
C ALA A 49 12.84 -1.81 -6.66
N VAL A 50 13.92 -2.54 -6.38
CA VAL A 50 14.61 -3.39 -7.37
C VAL A 50 13.75 -4.62 -7.66
N LEU A 51 12.52 -4.43 -8.13
CA LEU A 51 11.70 -5.47 -8.73
C LEU A 51 10.81 -4.78 -9.77
N SER A 52 11.36 -4.68 -10.98
CA SER A 52 10.64 -4.16 -12.15
C SER A 52 9.39 -5.00 -12.44
N ASP A 53 8.40 -4.32 -13.00
CA ASP A 53 7.07 -4.69 -13.53
C ASP A 53 6.92 -6.08 -14.21
N GLN A 54 8.05 -6.72 -14.54
CA GLN A 54 8.18 -8.10 -15.02
C GLN A 54 7.67 -9.15 -14.00
N THR A 55 7.64 -8.84 -12.69
CA THR A 55 7.22 -9.84 -11.67
C THR A 55 5.72 -10.06 -11.62
N VAL A 56 4.91 -9.06 -12.01
CA VAL A 56 3.44 -9.17 -11.94
C VAL A 56 2.89 -10.07 -13.06
N GLN A 57 3.50 -10.03 -14.25
CA GLN A 57 3.16 -10.95 -15.34
C GLN A 57 3.64 -12.39 -15.05
N SER A 58 4.80 -12.55 -14.42
CA SER A 58 5.33 -13.87 -14.02
C SER A 58 4.56 -14.51 -12.85
N LEU A 59 3.66 -13.80 -12.16
CA LEU A 59 2.84 -14.36 -11.08
C LEU A 59 1.52 -14.97 -11.59
N ALA A 60 1.12 -14.70 -12.84
CA ALA A 60 -0.06 -15.32 -13.45
C ALA A 60 0.20 -16.81 -13.78
N ASP A 61 1.43 -17.14 -14.17
CA ASP A 61 1.92 -18.51 -14.25
C ASP A 61 2.64 -18.84 -12.94
N GLY A 62 2.00 -19.62 -12.08
CA GLY A 62 2.61 -20.06 -10.82
C GLY A 62 3.97 -20.77 -11.06
N PRO A 63 4.88 -20.75 -10.08
CA PRO A 63 6.22 -21.32 -10.24
C PRO A 63 6.16 -22.79 -10.67
N THR A 64 6.79 -23.11 -11.80
CA THR A 64 6.69 -24.41 -12.45
C THR A 64 7.81 -25.36 -12.02
N THR A 65 8.98 -24.81 -11.68
CA THR A 65 10.14 -25.58 -11.23
C THR A 65 10.30 -25.59 -9.70
N ALA A 66 11.08 -26.53 -9.16
CA ALA A 66 11.37 -26.59 -7.74
C ALA A 66 12.18 -25.37 -7.28
N GLU A 67 13.14 -24.93 -8.09
CA GLU A 67 13.98 -23.77 -7.87
C GLU A 67 13.16 -22.48 -7.80
N GLU A 68 12.17 -22.30 -8.69
CA GLU A 68 11.26 -21.16 -8.66
C GLU A 68 10.40 -21.14 -7.39
N LYS A 69 9.89 -22.30 -6.95
CA LYS A 69 9.12 -22.43 -5.70
C LYS A 69 9.97 -22.07 -4.49
N ILE A 70 11.21 -22.59 -4.42
CA ILE A 70 12.15 -22.30 -3.33
C ILE A 70 12.51 -20.81 -3.31
N ARG A 71 12.78 -20.22 -4.48
CA ARG A 71 13.10 -18.80 -4.61
C ARG A 71 11.94 -17.92 -4.14
N LEU A 72 10.72 -18.21 -4.60
CA LEU A 72 9.51 -17.49 -4.18
C LEU A 72 9.29 -17.62 -2.67
N PHE A 73 9.41 -18.83 -2.12
CA PHE A 73 9.26 -19.07 -0.70
C PHE A 73 10.27 -18.26 0.13
N ARG A 74 11.55 -18.24 -0.25
CA ARG A 74 12.58 -17.46 0.45
C ARG A 74 12.38 -15.94 0.34
N GLN A 75 11.79 -15.47 -0.75
CA GLN A 75 11.46 -14.05 -0.92
C GLN A 75 10.30 -13.63 -0.01
N LEU A 76 9.24 -14.44 0.06
CA LEU A 76 8.04 -14.14 0.85
C LEU A 76 8.23 -14.42 2.34
N PHE A 77 8.93 -15.50 2.66
CA PHE A 77 9.18 -15.98 4.02
C PHE A 77 10.67 -15.86 4.33
N ARG A 78 11.09 -14.65 4.66
CA ARG A 78 12.42 -14.39 5.24
C ARG A 78 12.32 -14.24 6.74
N GLY A 79 13.24 -14.90 7.46
CA GLY A 79 13.43 -14.64 8.88
C GLY A 79 13.85 -13.19 9.11
N ARG A 80 13.57 -12.68 10.31
CA ARG A 80 14.13 -11.40 10.77
C ARG A 80 15.54 -11.65 11.29
N ASP A 81 16.54 -11.06 10.64
CA ASP A 81 17.95 -11.18 11.06
C ASP A 81 18.24 -10.43 12.37
N ASP A 82 17.36 -9.50 12.77
CA ASP A 82 17.46 -8.70 13.98
C ASP A 82 16.75 -9.33 15.20
N VAL A 83 16.10 -10.49 15.04
CA VAL A 83 15.33 -11.15 16.11
C VAL A 83 15.89 -12.54 16.38
N TYR A 84 16.52 -12.70 17.54
CA TYR A 84 17.03 -13.97 18.00
C TYR A 84 16.19 -14.54 19.15
N PRO A 85 15.93 -15.86 19.17
CA PRO A 85 15.28 -16.51 20.30
C PRO A 85 16.22 -16.56 21.50
N LYS A 86 15.73 -16.14 22.67
CA LYS A 86 16.38 -16.29 23.97
C LYS A 86 15.84 -17.54 24.67
N LEU A 87 16.73 -18.34 25.22
CA LEU A 87 16.37 -19.48 26.08
C LEU A 87 15.87 -18.95 27.43
N TRP A 88 14.71 -19.42 27.87
CA TRP A 88 14.20 -19.19 29.22
C TRP A 88 13.97 -20.52 29.93
N ILE A 89 14.12 -20.50 31.26
CA ILE A 89 13.89 -21.64 32.14
C ILE A 89 13.08 -21.16 33.33
N SER A 90 11.89 -21.72 33.53
CA SER A 90 11.04 -21.45 34.68
C SER A 90 11.65 -22.08 35.93
N THR A 91 12.05 -21.26 36.89
CA THR A 91 12.55 -21.72 38.19
C THR A 91 11.50 -22.46 39.01
N LYS A 92 10.20 -22.17 38.77
CA LYS A 92 9.08 -22.77 39.51
C LYS A 92 8.63 -24.13 38.96
N THR A 93 8.67 -24.30 37.63
CA THR A 93 8.12 -25.50 36.96
C THR A 93 9.17 -26.31 36.22
N GLY A 94 10.43 -25.84 36.14
CA GLY A 94 11.50 -26.47 35.39
C GLY A 94 11.31 -26.46 33.87
N ARG A 95 10.23 -25.84 33.37
CA ARG A 95 9.95 -25.77 31.93
C ARG A 95 10.96 -24.87 31.25
N LYS A 96 11.45 -25.30 30.09
CA LYS A 96 12.37 -24.54 29.25
C LYS A 96 11.75 -24.29 27.88
N GLY A 97 12.08 -23.16 27.27
CA GLY A 97 11.58 -22.78 25.96
C GLY A 97 12.40 -21.68 25.33
N TYR A 98 12.12 -21.41 24.05
CA TYR A 98 12.70 -20.31 23.30
C TYR A 98 11.62 -19.28 23.02
N SER A 99 11.93 -18.00 23.23
CA SER A 99 11.06 -16.87 22.90
C SER A 99 11.89 -15.75 22.28
N PRO A 100 11.35 -14.95 21.35
CA PRO A 100 12.10 -13.82 20.78
C PRO A 100 12.58 -12.86 21.88
N ALA A 101 13.80 -12.33 21.72
CA ALA A 101 14.31 -11.28 22.60
C ALA A 101 13.37 -10.06 22.56
N CYS A 102 12.96 -9.61 23.73
CA CYS A 102 11.92 -8.60 23.89
C CYS A 102 12.44 -7.52 24.84
N GLY A 103 12.42 -6.25 24.44
CA GLY A 103 12.98 -5.13 25.22
C GLY A 103 12.27 -4.90 26.56
N ASN A 104 11.09 -5.51 26.75
CA ASN A 104 10.23 -5.34 27.92
C ASN A 104 10.40 -6.44 28.99
N ASP A 105 11.50 -7.21 28.97
CA ASP A 105 11.81 -8.37 29.85
C ASP A 105 11.79 -8.06 31.37
N LYS A 106 11.62 -6.77 31.73
CA LYS A 106 11.65 -6.25 33.11
C LYS A 106 10.32 -5.63 33.58
N MET A 107 9.28 -5.56 32.76
CA MET A 107 7.99 -4.97 33.17
C MET A 107 6.90 -6.04 33.30
N ALA A 108 6.42 -6.23 34.53
CA ALA A 108 5.22 -7.01 34.79
C ALA A 108 3.99 -6.34 34.15
N GLY A 109 3.17 -7.10 33.43
CA GLY A 109 1.80 -6.69 33.07
C GLY A 109 1.50 -6.34 31.61
N LYS A 110 2.39 -6.56 30.64
CA LYS A 110 2.06 -6.36 29.21
C LYS A 110 1.97 -7.69 28.44
N PRO A 111 0.82 -7.99 27.80
CA PRO A 111 0.58 -9.27 27.11
C PRO A 111 1.22 -9.37 25.72
N PHE A 112 1.79 -8.28 25.20
CA PHE A 112 2.40 -8.25 23.87
C PHE A 112 3.88 -7.87 23.97
N CYS A 113 4.71 -8.81 23.56
CA CYS A 113 6.08 -8.52 23.17
C CYS A 113 6.08 -7.82 21.82
N THR A 114 6.27 -6.50 21.84
CA THR A 114 6.74 -5.80 20.65
C THR A 114 8.17 -6.28 20.43
N ALA A 115 8.42 -7.04 19.37
CA ALA A 115 9.76 -7.46 18.99
C ALA A 115 10.66 -6.22 18.91
N SER A 116 11.54 -6.06 19.91
CA SER A 116 12.52 -4.99 19.90
C SER A 116 13.65 -5.45 19.00
N ALA A 117 13.94 -4.66 17.97
CA ALA A 117 15.18 -4.81 17.22
C ALA A 117 16.35 -4.67 18.21
N ALA A 118 17.39 -5.47 17.99
CA ALA A 118 18.69 -5.28 18.62
C ALA A 118 19.35 -3.99 18.11
#